data_AF-A0A9R1JRU0-F1
#
_entry.id   AF-A0A9R1JRU0-F1
#
_cell.length_a   1.000
_cell.length_b   1.000
_cell.length_c   1.000
_cell.angle_alpha   90.00
_cell.angle_beta   90.00
_cell.angle_gamma   90.00
#
_symmetry.space_group_name_H-M   'P 1'
#
loop_
_entity.id
_entity.type
_entity.pdbx_description
1 polymer ?
#
loop_
_entity_poly.entity_id
_entity_poly.type
_entity_poly.pdbx_seq_one_letter_code
_entity_poly.pdbx_strand_id
1 'polypeptide(L)'
;MRLVLLGDDNCVFLKTVGALGAGVTAVSVVCARARAARRPRFTCKMWVNLETPPAAVANCGKEDVVLVDMQMRSSSSPGAVVAAGEPTFLTVPPMYLVPAAGDGASMEVPLHIRIDKLSPWSDALV
;
A
#
# COMPACT_ATOMS: atom_id res chain seq x y z
N MET A 1 -4.93 10.46 -5.19
CA MET A 1 -4.56 10.99 -3.86
C MET A 1 -3.12 10.60 -3.54
N ARG A 2 -2.38 11.41 -2.77
CA ARG A 2 -1.02 11.10 -2.31
C ARG A 2 -0.90 11.36 -0.81
N LEU A 3 -0.21 10.48 -0.08
CA LEU A 3 0.04 10.61 1.35
C LEU A 3 1.51 10.28 1.64
N VAL A 4 2.16 11.12 2.45
CA VAL A 4 3.55 10.92 2.89
C VAL A 4 3.53 10.15 4.22
N LEU A 5 4.33 9.09 4.29
CA LEU A 5 4.57 8.29 5.48
C LEU A 5 6.03 8.49 5.92
N LEU A 6 6.24 8.77 7.20
CA LEU A 6 7.56 8.89 7.82
C LEU A 6 7.92 7.53 8.45
N GLY A 7 9.13 7.04 8.20
CA GLY A 7 9.68 5.85 8.85
C GLY A 7 10.84 6.17 9.79
N ASP A 8 11.13 5.23 10.69
CA ASP A 8 12.04 5.41 11.83
C ASP A 8 13.50 5.76 11.44
N ASP A 9 13.97 5.33 10.26
CA ASP A 9 15.35 5.54 9.78
C ASP A 9 15.53 6.81 8.92
N ASN A 10 14.80 7.90 9.20
CA ASN A 10 14.71 9.08 8.31
C ASN A 10 14.31 8.74 6.87
N CYS A 11 13.56 7.65 6.70
CA CYS A 11 13.07 7.21 5.42
C CYS A 11 11.71 7.85 5.14
N VAL A 12 11.55 8.39 3.94
CA VAL A 12 10.27 8.95 3.49
C VAL A 12 9.65 7.97 2.51
N PHE A 13 8.42 7.57 2.77
CA PHE A 13 7.65 6.70 1.88
C PHE A 13 6.45 7.48 1.35
N LEU A 14 6.15 7.30 0.07
CA LEU A 14 5.01 7.94 -0.56
C LEU A 14 3.98 6.88 -0.94
N LYS A 15 2.80 6.96 -0.33
CA LYS A 15 1.62 6.22 -0.77
C LYS A 15 0.92 7.02 -1.87
N THR A 16 0.65 6.36 -2.98
CA THR A 16 -0.12 6.89 -4.10
C THR A 16 -1.37 6.05 -4.31
N VAL A 17 -2.47 6.72 -4.61
CA VAL A 17 -3.78 6.11 -4.88
C VAL A 17 -4.30 6.66 -6.18
N GLY A 18 -4.69 5.80 -7.11
CA GLY A 18 -5.22 6.15 -8.42
C GLY A 18 -6.27 5.16 -8.91
N ALA A 19 -7.06 5.54 -9.92
CA ALA A 19 -8.06 4.67 -10.51
C ALA A 19 -7.40 3.68 -11.50
N LEU A 20 -7.90 2.44 -11.53
CA LEU A 20 -7.49 1.38 -12.47
C LEU A 20 -8.58 1.02 -13.49
N GLY A 21 -9.78 1.60 -13.37
CA GLY A 21 -10.96 1.32 -14.21
C GLY A 21 -12.04 0.53 -13.46
N ALA A 22 -13.28 0.55 -13.97
CA ALA A 22 -14.43 -0.15 -13.38
C ALA A 22 -14.63 0.08 -11.85
N GLY A 23 -14.28 1.27 -11.36
CA GLY A 23 -14.33 1.61 -9.94
C GLY A 23 -13.20 1.01 -9.08
N VAL A 24 -12.32 0.18 -9.66
CA VAL A 24 -11.17 -0.39 -8.96
C VAL A 24 -10.12 0.68 -8.70
N THR A 25 -9.57 0.67 -7.49
CA THR A 25 -8.50 1.57 -7.06
C THR A 25 -7.16 0.84 -7.03
N ALA A 26 -6.11 1.45 -7.55
CA ALA A 26 -4.74 1.01 -7.40
C ALA A 26 -4.06 1.80 -6.27
N VAL A 27 -3.33 1.09 -5.41
CA VAL A 27 -2.52 1.66 -4.34
C VAL A 27 -1.08 1.19 -4.48
N SER A 28 -0.14 2.12 -4.52
CA SER A 28 1.29 1.79 -4.52
C SER A 28 2.05 2.65 -3.52
N VAL A 29 3.19 2.13 -3.07
CA VAL A 29 4.09 2.80 -2.13
C VAL A 29 5.51 2.74 -2.68
N VAL A 30 6.19 3.88 -2.67
CA VAL A 30 7.59 4.00 -3.08
C VAL A 30 8.42 4.65 -1.97
N CYS A 31 9.72 4.34 -1.93
CA CYS A 31 10.67 5.03 -1.06
C CYS A 31 11.19 6.29 -1.77
N ALA A 32 10.91 7.46 -1.20
CA ALA A 32 11.42 8.74 -1.68
C ALA A 32 12.87 8.94 -1.23
N ARG A 33 13.78 9.20 -2.17
CA ARG A 33 15.20 9.43 -1.87
C ARG A 33 15.86 10.29 -2.94
N ALA A 34 16.90 11.04 -2.59
CA ALA A 34 17.58 11.94 -3.53
C ALA A 34 18.20 11.25 -4.78
N ARG A 35 18.56 9.96 -4.71
CA ARG A 35 19.11 9.19 -5.85
C ARG A 35 18.48 7.82 -5.90
N ALA A 36 17.75 7.38 -6.93
CA ALA A 36 17.17 6.03 -6.92
C ALA A 36 18.23 4.92 -6.68
N ALA A 37 17.99 4.04 -5.71
CA ALA A 37 18.80 2.84 -5.48
C ALA A 37 18.47 1.82 -6.55
N ARG A 38 19.50 1.15 -7.08
CA ARG A 38 19.31 0.02 -7.99
C ARG A 38 18.76 -1.23 -7.28
N ARG A 39 18.99 -1.36 -5.96
CA ARG A 39 18.50 -2.49 -5.15
C ARG A 39 17.39 -2.04 -4.19
N PRO A 40 16.28 -2.79 -4.09
CA PRO A 40 15.28 -2.59 -3.05
C PRO A 40 15.92 -2.73 -1.66
N ARG A 41 15.56 -1.82 -0.74
CA ARG A 41 15.98 -1.87 0.68
C ARG A 41 14.82 -2.17 1.62
N PHE A 42 13.61 -2.16 1.09
CA PHE A 42 12.39 -2.35 1.85
C PHE A 42 11.47 -3.29 1.09
N THR A 43 10.72 -4.08 1.83
CA THR A 43 9.52 -4.76 1.33
C THR A 43 8.31 -4.02 1.85
N CYS A 44 7.25 -4.00 1.05
CA CYS A 44 5.99 -3.42 1.43
C CYS A 44 4.90 -4.47 1.26
N LYS A 45 4.25 -4.79 2.37
CA LYS A 45 3.06 -5.60 2.38
C LYS A 45 1.87 -4.69 2.61
N MET A 46 0.90 -4.72 1.71
CA MET A 46 -0.36 -3.97 1.84
C MET A 46 -1.52 -4.92 1.70
N TRP A 47 -2.55 -4.74 2.52
CA TRP A 47 -3.74 -5.56 2.46
C TRP A 47 -4.98 -4.81 2.92
N VAL A 48 -6.11 -5.26 2.40
CA VAL A 48 -7.45 -4.83 2.81
C VAL A 48 -8.26 -6.07 3.14
N ASN A 49 -9.01 -6.01 4.23
CA ASN A 49 -9.93 -7.06 4.63
C ASN A 49 -11.34 -6.61 4.29
N LEU A 50 -12.17 -7.54 3.82
CA LEU A 50 -13.59 -7.28 3.68
C LEU A 50 -14.21 -7.24 5.08
N GLU A 51 -14.72 -6.07 5.49
CA GLU A 51 -15.40 -5.97 6.77
C GLU A 51 -16.65 -6.86 6.76
N THR A 52 -16.64 -7.87 7.62
CA THR A 52 -17.81 -8.72 7.83
C THR A 52 -18.67 -8.06 8.90
N PRO A 53 -19.98 -7.81 8.67
CA PRO A 53 -20.84 -7.21 9.67
C PRO A 53 -20.79 -7.98 10.99
N PRO A 54 -20.84 -7.32 12.16
CA PRO A 54 -20.71 -7.96 13.48
C PRO A 54 -21.66 -9.15 13.69
N ALA A 55 -22.86 -9.09 13.08
CA ALA A 55 -23.87 -10.16 13.15
C ALA A 55 -23.50 -11.44 12.37
N ALA A 56 -22.60 -11.36 11.39
CA ALA A 56 -22.16 -12.48 10.57
C ALA A 56 -20.88 -13.17 11.10
N VAL A 57 -20.19 -12.54 12.07
CA VAL A 57 -18.97 -13.08 12.72
C VAL A 57 -19.28 -14.35 13.54
N ALA A 58 -20.54 -14.54 13.96
CA ALA A 58 -20.98 -15.76 14.64
C ALA A 58 -20.88 -17.04 13.79
N ASN A 59 -20.71 -16.92 12.47
CA ASN A 59 -20.67 -18.03 11.53
C ASN A 59 -19.30 -18.19 10.83
N CYS A 60 -18.18 -18.13 11.55
CA CYS A 60 -16.83 -18.53 11.06
C CYS A 60 -16.53 -18.20 9.58
N GLY A 61 -16.99 -17.04 9.11
CA GLY A 61 -16.85 -16.65 7.71
C GLY A 61 -15.40 -16.30 7.46
N LYS A 62 -14.77 -16.92 6.47
CA LYS A 62 -13.43 -16.53 6.03
C LYS A 62 -13.47 -15.05 5.65
N GLU A 63 -12.64 -14.24 6.28
CA GLU A 63 -12.38 -12.87 5.86
C GLU A 63 -11.76 -12.90 4.46
N ASP A 64 -12.41 -12.24 3.50
CA ASP A 64 -11.85 -12.09 2.16
C ASP A 64 -10.76 -11.00 2.23
N VAL A 65 -9.57 -11.30 1.71
CA VAL A 65 -8.40 -10.42 1.80
C VAL A 65 -7.77 -10.26 0.42
N VAL A 66 -7.56 -9.01 0.01
CA VAL A 66 -6.66 -8.71 -1.11
C VAL A 66 -5.37 -8.18 -0.54
N LEU A 67 -4.27 -8.76 -1.01
CA LEU A 67 -2.95 -8.51 -0.48
C LEU A 67 -1.94 -8.42 -1.61
N VAL A 68 -0.96 -7.54 -1.41
CA VAL A 68 0.25 -7.51 -2.20
C VAL A 68 1.45 -7.50 -1.27
N ASP A 69 2.46 -8.27 -1.63
CA ASP A 69 3.79 -8.19 -1.04
C ASP A 69 4.76 -7.84 -2.16
N MET A 70 5.49 -6.73 -2.00
CA MET A 70 6.32 -6.19 -3.07
C MET A 70 7.66 -5.68 -2.57
N GLN A 71 8.70 -5.88 -3.39
CA GLN A 71 9.97 -5.20 -3.21
C GLN A 71 9.80 -3.73 -3.57
N MET A 72 9.98 -2.85 -2.58
CA MET A 72 9.69 -1.45 -2.74
C MET A 72 10.75 -0.78 -3.62
N ARG A 73 10.28 -0.17 -4.70
CA ARG A 73 11.10 0.68 -5.56
C ARG A 73 11.40 2.00 -4.86
N SER A 74 12.45 2.63 -5.36
CA SER A 74 12.93 3.87 -4.81
C SER A 74 12.97 4.93 -5.90
N SER A 75 12.49 6.13 -5.58
CA SER A 75 12.24 7.19 -6.57
C SER A 75 12.86 8.51 -6.10
N SER A 76 13.55 9.18 -7.03
CA SER A 76 14.03 10.56 -6.87
C SER A 76 13.01 11.61 -7.28
N SER A 77 11.92 11.19 -7.90
CA SER A 77 10.80 12.05 -8.30
C SER A 77 9.49 11.47 -7.78
N PRO A 78 9.33 11.30 -6.45
CA PRO A 78 8.16 10.65 -5.87
C PRO A 78 6.85 11.37 -6.24
N GLY A 79 6.88 12.69 -6.45
CA GLY A 79 5.71 13.46 -6.89
C GLY A 79 5.16 13.05 -8.26
N ALA A 80 5.97 12.46 -9.14
CA ALA A 80 5.55 11.98 -10.46
C ALA A 80 4.97 10.55 -10.43
N VAL A 81 5.03 9.85 -9.30
CA VAL A 81 4.59 8.46 -9.19
C VAL A 81 3.07 8.35 -9.29
N VAL A 82 2.62 7.41 -10.12
CA VAL A 82 1.21 7.06 -10.33
C VAL A 82 1.02 5.60 -9.93
N ALA A 83 0.05 5.32 -9.07
CA ALA A 83 -0.14 3.99 -8.47
C ALA A 83 -0.23 2.86 -9.52
N ALA A 84 -1.07 3.05 -10.55
CA ALA A 84 -1.24 2.08 -11.64
C ALA A 84 -0.08 2.07 -12.66
N GLY A 85 0.85 3.04 -12.58
CA GLY A 85 2.07 3.08 -13.39
C GLY A 85 3.25 2.36 -12.74
N GLU A 86 3.12 1.99 -11.46
CA GLU A 86 4.12 1.16 -10.79
C GLU A 86 3.97 -0.30 -11.25
N PRO A 87 5.08 -1.05 -11.35
CA PRO A 87 5.06 -2.44 -11.81
C PRO A 87 4.43 -3.40 -10.80
N THR A 88 4.20 -2.96 -9.57
CA THR A 88 3.47 -3.72 -8.56
C THR A 88 2.66 -2.74 -7.70
N PHE A 89 1.39 -3.05 -7.51
CA PHE A 89 0.44 -2.26 -6.72
C PHE A 89 -0.65 -3.17 -6.17
N LEU A 90 -1.30 -2.73 -5.09
CA LEU A 90 -2.51 -3.36 -4.58
C LEU A 90 -3.70 -2.89 -5.40
N THR A 91 -4.50 -3.84 -5.91
CA THR A 91 -5.83 -3.56 -6.44
C THR A 91 -6.86 -3.64 -5.32
N VAL A 92 -7.69 -2.61 -5.19
CA VAL A 92 -8.75 -2.51 -4.20
C VAL A 92 -10.08 -2.42 -4.95
N PRO A 93 -10.83 -3.53 -5.05
CA PRO A 93 -12.18 -3.53 -5.59
C PRO A 93 -13.15 -2.69 -4.73
N PRO A 94 -14.24 -2.14 -5.31
CA PRO A 94 -15.21 -1.30 -4.58
C PRO A 94 -15.85 -1.98 -3.37
N MET A 95 -15.97 -3.31 -3.36
CA MET A 95 -16.58 -4.06 -2.25
C MET A 95 -15.83 -3.93 -0.92
N TYR A 96 -14.56 -3.51 -0.93
CA TYR A 96 -13.76 -3.28 0.28
C TYR A 96 -13.96 -1.87 0.87
N LEU A 97 -14.72 -1.01 0.18
CA LEU A 97 -15.04 0.32 0.68
C LEU A 97 -16.11 0.25 1.77
N VAL A 98 -15.90 1.01 2.83
CA VAL A 98 -16.81 1.12 3.97
C VAL A 98 -17.23 2.59 4.13
N PRO A 99 -18.44 2.87 4.65
CA PRO A 99 -18.85 4.24 4.92
C PRO A 99 -17.88 4.90 5.91
N ALA A 100 -17.41 6.10 5.58
CA ALA A 100 -16.60 6.90 6.49
C ALA A 100 -17.40 7.27 7.73
N ALA A 101 -16.76 7.28 8.89
CA ALA A 101 -17.42 7.64 10.14
C ALA A 101 -17.91 9.10 10.11
N GLY A 102 -19.21 9.30 10.33
CA GLY A 102 -19.81 10.61 10.64
C GLY A 102 -20.64 11.28 9.54
N ASP A 103 -20.56 10.84 8.28
CA ASP A 103 -21.25 11.49 7.14
C ASP A 103 -22.05 10.48 6.29
N GLY A 104 -21.59 9.23 6.14
CA GLY A 104 -22.30 8.20 5.39
C GLY A 104 -22.33 8.40 3.86
N ALA A 105 -22.03 9.61 3.34
CA ALA A 105 -21.83 9.86 1.92
C ALA A 105 -20.40 9.54 1.46
N SER A 106 -19.42 9.73 2.35
CA SER A 106 -18.01 9.42 2.10
C SER A 106 -17.72 7.92 2.27
N MET A 107 -16.87 7.36 1.41
CA MET A 107 -16.43 5.96 1.46
C MET A 107 -14.92 5.90 1.69
N GLU A 108 -14.49 5.04 2.61
CA GLU A 108 -13.09 4.83 2.99
C GLU A 108 -12.67 3.37 2.83
N VAL A 109 -11.37 3.09 2.88
CA VAL A 109 -10.86 1.72 2.89
C VAL A 109 -9.94 1.53 4.10
N PRO A 110 -10.15 0.50 4.94
CA PRO A 110 -9.24 0.16 6.02
C PRO A 110 -7.98 -0.52 5.46
N LEU A 111 -7.06 0.30 4.93
CA LEU A 111 -5.82 -0.16 4.33
C LEU A 111 -4.76 -0.41 5.41
N HIS A 112 -4.27 -1.65 5.47
CA HIS A 112 -3.11 -2.00 6.27
C HIS A 112 -1.83 -1.92 5.43
N ILE A 113 -0.77 -1.35 6.02
CA ILE A 113 0.53 -1.19 5.38
C ILE A 113 1.60 -1.63 6.37
N ARG A 114 2.45 -2.57 5.96
CA ARG A 114 3.66 -2.96 6.67
C ARG A 114 4.85 -2.73 5.77
N ILE A 115 5.86 -2.02 6.27
CA ILE A 115 7.11 -1.78 5.56
C ILE A 115 8.21 -2.39 6.41
N ASP A 116 8.87 -3.41 5.87
CA ASP A 116 9.99 -4.06 6.53
C ASP A 116 11.29 -3.64 5.84
N LYS A 117 12.33 -3.39 6.62
CA LYS A 117 13.67 -3.18 6.11
C LYS A 117 14.25 -4.53 5.72
N LEU A 118 14.68 -4.67 4.47
CA LEU A 118 15.50 -5.79 4.07
C LEU A 118 16.81 -5.64 4.82
N SER A 119 17.21 -6.67 5.57
CA SER A 119 18.53 -6.67 6.23
C SER A 119 19.58 -6.31 5.18
N PRO A 120 20.61 -5.52 5.54
CA PRO A 120 21.73 -5.34 4.64
C PRO A 120 22.30 -6.73 4.39
N TRP A 121 22.07 -7.28 3.20
CA TRP A 121 22.92 -8.35 2.72
C TRP A 121 24.33 -7.81 2.85
N SER A 122 25.19 -8.50 3.59
CA SER A 122 26.55 -8.07 3.81
C SER A 122 27.13 -7.64 2.47
N ASP A 123 27.49 -6.36 2.32
CA ASP A 123 28.44 -5.89 1.29
C ASP A 123 29.86 -6.39 1.66
N ALA A 124 29.95 -7.65 2.08
CA ALA A 124 31.18 -8.39 2.25
C ALA A 124 31.19 -9.39 1.10
N LEU A 125 32.23 -9.34 0.28
CA LEU A 125 32.47 -10.08 -0.97
C LEU A 125 32.00 -9.35 -2.24
N VAL A 126 32.66 -8.25 -2.60
CA VAL A 126 33.46 -8.12 -3.85
C VAL A 126 34.63 -7.19 -3.58
#